data_AF-A0A3B0PG02-F1
#
_entry.id   AF-A0A3B0PG02-F1
#
_cell.length_a   1.000
_cell.length_b   1.000
_cell.length_c   1.000
_cell.angle_alpha   90.00
_cell.angle_beta   90.00
_cell.angle_gamma   90.00
#
_symmetry.space_group_name_H-M   'P 1'
#
loop_
_entity.id
_entity.type
_entity.pdbx_description
1 polymer ?
#
loop_
_entity_poly.entity_id
_entity_poly.type
_entity_poly.pdbx_seq_one_letter_code
_entity_poly.pdbx_strand_id
1 'polypeptide(L)'
;MINILLGSMKIVASILVLQAGVRMFVTELQQSFQGISEKLVSGSVVAVDVAATYGFSMNSVTYGFASGTIAQFVAVGILIGISKGTNGNFPIVIPLFITLFFNSGSIGVFANASGGYKASIIVPAIFGFLEIFIIAFGIFALKSHAVAINSADSLPFRTGFLGMFDW
;
A
#
# COMPACT_ATOMS: atom_id res chain seq x y z
N MET A 1 0.56 -25.57 13.48
CA MET A 1 -0.75 -25.01 13.89
C MET A 1 -0.59 -23.86 14.88
N ILE A 2 0.09 -24.06 16.02
CA ILE A 2 0.27 -23.01 17.06
C ILE A 2 0.89 -21.71 16.50
N ASN A 3 1.90 -21.82 15.63
CA ASN A 3 2.61 -20.66 15.08
C ASN A 3 1.75 -19.80 14.13
N ILE A 4 0.80 -20.42 13.41
CA ILE A 4 -0.13 -19.70 12.52
C ILE A 4 -1.11 -18.89 13.36
N LEU A 5 -1.63 -19.50 14.43
CA LEU A 5 -2.53 -18.83 15.39
C LEU A 5 -1.82 -17.67 16.10
N LEU A 6 -0.60 -17.89 16.59
CA LEU A 6 0.19 -16.83 17.22
C LEU A 6 0.54 -15.72 16.23
N GLY A 7 0.80 -16.05 14.96
CA GLY A 7 1.06 -15.07 13.91
C GLY A 7 -0.15 -14.19 13.63
N SER A 8 -1.35 -14.77 13.47
CA SER A 8 -2.57 -13.99 13.25
C SER A 8 -2.92 -13.11 14.46
N MET A 9 -2.77 -13.63 15.68
CA MET A 9 -2.96 -12.84 16.91
C MET A 9 -2.00 -11.66 17.00
N LYS A 10 -0.73 -11.83 16.60
CA LYS A 10 0.24 -10.73 16.57
C LYS A 10 -0.18 -9.62 15.62
N ILE A 11 -0.64 -9.95 14.41
CA ILE A 11 -1.13 -8.95 13.45
C ILE A 11 -2.31 -8.17 14.04
N VAL A 12 -3.27 -8.88 14.64
CA VAL A 12 -4.43 -8.23 15.30
C VAL A 12 -3.97 -7.30 16.41
N ALA A 13 -3.06 -7.75 17.29
CA ALA A 13 -2.51 -6.94 18.37
C ALA A 13 -1.80 -5.68 17.84
N SER A 14 -0.99 -5.82 16.78
CA SER A 14 -0.31 -4.69 16.15
C SER A 14 -1.27 -3.65 15.56
N ILE A 15 -2.35 -4.08 14.90
CA ILE A 15 -3.37 -3.17 14.36
C ILE A 15 -4.08 -2.41 15.49
N LEU A 16 -4.42 -3.09 16.59
CA LEU A 16 -5.06 -2.45 17.74
C LEU A 16 -4.15 -1.41 18.40
N VAL A 17 -2.87 -1.74 18.59
CA VAL A 17 -1.88 -0.79 19.13
C VAL A 17 -1.70 0.41 18.20
N LEU A 18 -1.62 0.18 16.88
CA LEU A 18 -1.54 1.24 15.88
C LEU A 18 -2.74 2.18 15.98
N GLN A 19 -3.96 1.63 16.04
CA GLN A 19 -5.19 2.42 16.11
C GLN A 19 -5.29 3.23 17.41
N ALA A 20 -4.90 2.65 18.54
CA ALA A 20 -4.86 3.35 19.82
C ALA A 20 -3.84 4.51 19.78
N GLY A 21 -2.63 4.26 19.28
CA GLY A 21 -1.58 5.27 19.14
C GLY A 21 -1.97 6.41 18.19
N VAL A 22 -2.53 6.08 17.03
CA VAL A 22 -3.00 7.06 16.04
C VAL A 22 -4.06 7.99 16.65
N ARG A 23 -5.04 7.44 17.37
CA ARG A 23 -6.12 8.27 17.94
C ARG A 23 -5.59 9.27 18.97
N MET A 24 -4.64 8.84 19.80
CA MET A 24 -3.97 9.72 20.76
C MET A 24 -3.16 10.79 20.03
N PHE A 25 -2.32 10.38 19.06
CA PHE A 25 -1.47 11.28 18.29
C PHE A 25 -2.25 12.35 17.53
N VAL A 26 -3.32 11.98 16.82
CA VAL A 26 -4.14 12.93 16.03
C VAL A 26 -4.81 13.98 16.90
N THR A 27 -5.24 13.59 18.12
CA THR A 27 -5.89 14.50 19.07
C THR A 27 -4.92 15.58 19.54
N GLU A 28 -3.71 15.19 19.95
CA GLU A 28 -2.67 16.12 20.38
C GLU A 28 -2.17 17.01 19.23
N LEU A 29 -2.09 16.44 18.02
CA LEU A 29 -1.68 17.16 16.82
C LEU A 29 -2.64 18.30 16.47
N GLN A 30 -3.94 18.05 16.49
CA GLN A 30 -4.94 19.07 16.18
C GLN A 30 -4.84 20.27 17.12
N GLN A 31 -4.69 20.03 18.42
CA GLN A 31 -4.54 21.10 19.41
C GLN A 31 -3.24 21.88 19.20
N SER A 32 -2.13 21.18 18.94
CA SER A 32 -0.82 21.80 18.72
C SER A 32 -0.80 22.68 17.48
N PHE A 33 -1.44 22.23 16.40
CA PHE A 33 -1.45 22.98 15.14
C PHE A 33 -2.44 24.14 15.10
N GLN A 34 -3.50 24.11 15.91
CA GLN A 34 -4.36 25.28 16.09
C GLN A 34 -3.53 26.48 16.58
N GLY A 35 -2.64 26.28 17.56
CA GLY A 35 -1.77 27.33 18.09
C GLY A 35 -0.73 27.86 17.08
N ILE A 36 -0.23 26.99 16.19
CA ILE A 36 0.70 27.40 15.12
C ILE A 36 -0.05 28.14 14.00
N SER A 37 -1.23 27.65 13.61
CA SER A 37 -2.06 28.27 12.57
C SER A 37 -2.46 29.69 12.96
N GLU A 38 -2.82 29.93 14.22
CA GLU A 38 -3.21 31.26 14.71
C GLU A 38 -2.06 32.28 14.77
N LYS A 39 -0.81 31.83 14.95
CA LYS A 39 0.33 32.74 15.20
C LYS A 39 1.35 32.84 14.07
N LEU A 40 1.56 31.77 13.30
CA LEU A 40 2.67 31.65 12.35
C LEU A 40 2.18 31.55 10.90
N VAL A 41 1.20 30.68 10.63
CA VAL A 41 0.72 30.44 9.26
C VAL A 41 -0.81 30.35 9.23
N SER A 42 -1.45 31.51 9.17
CA SER A 42 -2.92 31.65 9.21
C SER A 42 -3.60 30.87 8.09
N GLY A 43 -4.53 29.99 8.45
CA GLY A 43 -5.34 29.23 7.48
C GLY A 43 -4.63 28.05 6.84
N SER A 44 -3.43 27.66 7.33
CA SER A 44 -2.77 26.44 6.89
C SER A 44 -3.46 25.19 7.43
N VAL A 45 -3.50 24.14 6.61
CA VAL A 45 -4.00 22.79 6.97
C VAL A 45 -2.83 21.83 6.95
N VAL A 46 -2.75 20.97 7.95
CA VAL A 46 -1.63 20.06 8.16
C VAL A 46 -1.85 18.78 7.36
N ALA A 47 -0.88 18.44 6.50
CA ALA A 47 -0.79 17.11 5.90
C ALA A 47 -0.05 16.17 6.87
N VAL A 48 -0.71 15.08 7.25
CA VAL A 48 -0.17 14.01 8.10
C VAL A 48 -0.24 12.67 7.37
N ASP A 49 0.48 11.68 7.91
CA ASP A 49 0.49 10.32 7.38
C ASP A 49 -0.95 9.75 7.27
N VAL A 50 -1.21 9.00 6.20
CA VAL A 50 -2.53 8.44 5.91
C VAL A 50 -3.03 7.50 7.02
N ALA A 51 -2.12 6.85 7.76
CA ALA A 51 -2.46 6.03 8.91
C ALA A 51 -3.16 6.82 10.02
N ALA A 52 -2.99 8.15 10.07
CA ALA A 52 -3.75 9.04 10.95
C ALA A 52 -5.27 8.88 10.77
N THR A 53 -5.72 8.47 9.59
CA THR A 53 -7.14 8.29 9.29
C THR A 53 -7.72 6.98 9.83
N TYR A 54 -6.88 6.03 10.24
CA TYR A 54 -7.31 4.68 10.63
C TYR A 54 -8.11 4.67 11.94
N GLY A 55 -7.89 5.69 12.78
CA GLY A 55 -8.65 5.91 14.00
C GLY A 55 -10.13 6.29 13.77
N PHE A 56 -10.50 6.71 12.55
CA PHE A 56 -11.88 7.08 12.21
C PHE A 56 -12.74 5.92 11.69
N SER A 57 -12.12 4.84 11.18
CA SER A 57 -12.86 3.69 10.67
C SER A 57 -12.07 2.39 10.81
N MET A 58 -12.17 1.80 12.01
CA MET A 58 -11.41 0.62 12.44
C MET A 58 -11.62 -0.62 11.54
N ASN A 59 -12.85 -0.87 11.09
CA ASN A 59 -13.18 -2.04 10.29
C ASN A 59 -12.74 -1.91 8.81
N SER A 60 -12.73 -0.68 8.30
CA SER A 60 -12.47 -0.42 6.87
C SER A 60 -11.03 -0.68 6.47
N VAL A 61 -10.08 -0.41 7.37
CA VAL A 61 -8.66 -0.74 7.16
C VAL A 61 -8.48 -2.23 6.95
N THR A 62 -9.12 -3.06 7.79
CA THR A 62 -9.04 -4.52 7.71
C THR A 62 -9.70 -5.06 6.45
N TYR A 63 -10.86 -4.52 6.06
CA TYR A 63 -11.53 -4.91 4.81
C TYR A 63 -10.71 -4.56 3.57
N GLY A 64 -10.13 -3.35 3.55
CA GLY A 64 -9.25 -2.92 2.46
C GLY A 64 -7.97 -3.76 2.40
N PHE A 65 -7.31 -3.99 3.53
CA PHE A 65 -6.14 -4.85 3.63
C PHE A 65 -6.43 -6.27 3.12
N ALA A 66 -7.48 -6.91 3.60
CA ALA A 66 -7.79 -8.30 3.23
C ALA A 66 -8.13 -8.43 1.74
N SER A 67 -8.99 -7.56 1.23
CA SER A 67 -9.43 -7.60 -0.18
C SER A 67 -8.30 -7.22 -1.15
N GLY A 68 -7.56 -6.15 -0.85
CA GLY A 68 -6.41 -5.73 -1.64
C GLY A 68 -5.28 -6.76 -1.63
N THR A 69 -5.00 -7.39 -0.48
CA THR A 69 -4.00 -8.46 -0.36
C THR A 69 -4.34 -9.64 -1.26
N ILE A 70 -5.59 -10.11 -1.22
CA ILE A 70 -6.03 -11.22 -2.09
C ILE A 70 -5.85 -10.83 -3.56
N ALA A 71 -6.27 -9.62 -3.95
CA ALA A 71 -6.17 -9.16 -5.32
C ALA A 71 -4.71 -8.99 -5.81
N GLN A 72 -3.82 -8.46 -4.97
CA GLN A 72 -2.39 -8.37 -5.25
C GLN A 72 -1.78 -9.76 -5.46
N PHE A 73 -2.08 -10.74 -4.60
CA PHE A 73 -1.57 -12.11 -4.80
C PHE A 73 -2.13 -12.78 -6.06
N VAL A 74 -3.39 -12.53 -6.41
CA VAL A 74 -3.97 -13.00 -7.68
C VAL A 74 -3.22 -12.38 -8.87
N ALA A 75 -2.94 -11.07 -8.83
CA ALA A 75 -2.16 -10.39 -9.88
C ALA A 75 -0.75 -10.96 -10.02
N VAL A 76 -0.04 -11.19 -8.91
CA VAL A 76 1.27 -11.84 -8.92
C VAL A 76 1.20 -13.25 -9.52
N GLY A 77 0.18 -14.03 -9.19
CA GLY A 77 -0.05 -15.36 -9.78
C GLY A 77 -0.17 -15.30 -11.30
N ILE A 78 -0.90 -14.31 -11.82
CA ILE A 78 -1.04 -14.08 -13.27
C ILE A 78 0.31 -13.65 -13.87
N LEU A 79 1.05 -12.74 -13.22
CA LEU A 79 2.37 -12.30 -13.68
C LEU A 79 3.38 -13.45 -13.76
N ILE A 80 3.35 -14.39 -12.81
CA ILE A 80 4.18 -15.60 -12.87
C ILE A 80 3.84 -16.41 -14.13
N GLY A 81 2.56 -16.54 -14.48
CA GLY A 81 2.12 -17.20 -15.71
C GLY A 81 2.62 -16.50 -16.98
N ILE A 82 2.48 -15.17 -17.05
CA ILE A 82 2.95 -14.34 -18.17
C ILE A 82 4.47 -14.42 -18.32
N SER A 83 5.21 -14.35 -17.19
CA SER A 83 6.66 -14.43 -17.18
C SER A 83 7.15 -15.77 -17.72
N LYS A 84 6.51 -16.89 -17.34
CA LYS A 84 6.80 -18.22 -17.91
C LYS A 84 6.54 -18.29 -19.41
N GLY A 85 5.44 -17.71 -19.89
CA GLY A 85 5.11 -17.66 -21.32
C GLY A 85 6.07 -16.79 -22.17
N THR A 86 6.77 -15.85 -21.54
CA THR A 86 7.69 -14.91 -22.20
C THR A 86 9.17 -15.23 -21.91
N ASN A 87 9.49 -16.48 -21.58
CA ASN A 87 10.86 -16.93 -21.22
C ASN A 87 11.55 -16.07 -20.14
N GLY A 88 10.78 -15.57 -19.16
CA GLY A 88 11.30 -14.76 -18.05
C GLY A 88 11.59 -13.30 -18.40
N ASN A 89 11.20 -12.81 -19.58
CA ASN A 89 11.46 -11.43 -19.95
C ASN A 89 10.56 -10.42 -19.20
N PHE A 90 9.35 -10.85 -18.83
CA PHE A 90 8.42 -10.01 -18.06
C PHE A 90 8.73 -10.08 -16.56
N PRO A 91 8.90 -8.93 -15.87
CA PRO A 91 9.28 -8.90 -14.46
C PRO A 91 8.14 -9.38 -13.55
N ILE A 92 8.53 -9.99 -12.43
CA ILE A 92 7.60 -10.41 -11.38
C ILE A 92 7.76 -9.41 -10.23
N VAL A 93 6.65 -8.81 -9.82
CA VAL A 93 6.60 -7.87 -8.70
C VAL A 93 6.22 -8.63 -7.43
N ILE A 94 6.94 -8.40 -6.34
CA ILE A 94 6.64 -9.01 -5.04
C ILE A 94 6.05 -7.92 -4.13
N PRO A 95 4.78 -8.07 -3.71
CA PRO A 95 4.17 -7.11 -2.82
C PRO A 95 4.83 -7.15 -1.44
N LEU A 96 5.01 -5.97 -0.85
CA LEU A 96 5.56 -5.81 0.49
C LEU A 96 4.41 -5.64 1.48
N PHE A 97 4.63 -5.97 2.76
CA PHE A 97 3.58 -5.81 3.76
C PHE A 97 3.02 -4.39 3.81
N ILE A 98 3.88 -3.39 3.58
CA ILE A 98 3.47 -2.00 3.60
C ILE A 98 2.40 -1.75 2.49
N THR A 99 2.46 -2.41 1.33
CA THR A 99 1.62 -2.12 0.13
C THR A 99 0.28 -2.79 0.32
N LEU A 100 0.37 -4.01 0.82
CA LEU A 100 -0.77 -4.81 1.23
C LEU A 100 -1.58 -4.07 2.28
N PHE A 101 -0.92 -3.54 3.33
CA PHE A 101 -1.62 -2.95 4.46
C PHE A 101 -1.90 -1.46 4.32
N PHE A 102 -0.88 -0.62 4.13
CA PHE A 102 -1.07 0.82 4.15
C PHE A 102 -1.75 1.34 2.90
N ASN A 103 -1.36 0.89 1.70
CA ASN A 103 -2.02 1.35 0.48
C ASN A 103 -3.48 0.85 0.41
N SER A 104 -3.69 -0.46 0.43
CA SER A 104 -5.04 -1.04 0.33
C SER A 104 -5.93 -0.70 1.53
N GLY A 105 -5.36 -0.61 2.74
CA GLY A 105 -6.09 -0.21 3.94
C GLY A 105 -6.57 1.23 3.86
N SER A 106 -5.72 2.16 3.40
CA SER A 106 -6.08 3.57 3.21
C SER A 106 -7.18 3.75 2.18
N ILE A 107 -7.03 3.11 1.01
CA ILE A 107 -8.08 3.11 -0.03
C ILE A 107 -9.39 2.55 0.56
N GLY A 108 -9.31 1.51 1.39
CA GLY A 108 -10.47 0.94 2.07
C GLY A 108 -11.20 1.92 2.99
N VAL A 109 -10.47 2.77 3.73
CA VAL A 109 -11.05 3.81 4.60
C VAL A 109 -11.80 4.85 3.78
N PHE A 110 -11.17 5.41 2.73
CA PHE A 110 -11.80 6.43 1.90
C PHE A 110 -12.95 5.87 1.06
N ALA A 111 -12.79 4.66 0.50
CA ALA A 111 -13.87 3.99 -0.23
C ALA A 111 -15.07 3.69 0.68
N ASN A 112 -14.84 3.33 1.95
CA ASN A 112 -15.92 3.18 2.91
C ASN A 112 -16.63 4.50 3.21
N ALA A 113 -15.89 5.60 3.34
CA ALA A 113 -16.47 6.92 3.59
C ALA A 113 -17.37 7.39 2.43
N SER A 114 -17.01 7.08 1.17
CA SER A 114 -17.79 7.50 0.00
C SER A 114 -18.87 6.51 -0.44
N GLY A 115 -18.66 5.20 -0.24
CA GLY A 115 -19.51 4.15 -0.82
C GLY A 115 -19.86 2.98 0.12
N GLY A 116 -19.56 3.13 1.41
CA GLY A 116 -19.84 2.13 2.45
C GLY A 116 -19.03 0.84 2.34
N TYR A 117 -19.46 -0.17 3.08
CA TYR A 117 -18.67 -1.40 3.28
C TYR A 117 -18.38 -2.18 1.99
N LYS A 118 -19.27 -2.11 0.99
CA LYS A 118 -19.07 -2.77 -0.31
C LYS A 118 -17.93 -2.12 -1.09
N ALA A 119 -17.89 -0.78 -1.11
CA ALA A 119 -16.83 -0.04 -1.75
C ALA A 119 -15.49 -0.26 -1.06
N SER A 120 -15.49 -0.35 0.28
CA SER A 120 -14.30 -0.69 1.08
C SER A 120 -13.63 -2.02 0.71
N ILE A 121 -14.37 -2.94 0.08
CA ILE A 121 -13.84 -4.24 -0.37
C ILE A 121 -13.49 -4.21 -1.86
N ILE A 122 -14.40 -3.68 -2.69
CA ILE A 122 -14.24 -3.75 -4.16
C ILE A 122 -13.13 -2.80 -4.63
N VAL A 123 -13.08 -1.59 -4.10
CA VAL A 123 -12.14 -0.56 -4.59
C VAL A 123 -10.69 -0.96 -4.27
N PRO A 124 -10.31 -1.34 -3.04
CA PRO A 124 -8.95 -1.79 -2.76
C PRO A 124 -8.55 -3.04 -3.54
N ALA A 125 -9.48 -3.95 -3.82
CA ALA A 125 -9.21 -5.11 -4.66
C ALA A 125 -8.86 -4.71 -6.11
N ILE A 126 -9.62 -3.79 -6.72
CA ILE A 126 -9.34 -3.31 -8.08
C ILE A 126 -7.99 -2.59 -8.13
N PHE A 127 -7.76 -1.64 -7.21
CA PHE A 127 -6.51 -0.88 -7.18
C PHE A 127 -5.31 -1.75 -6.88
N GLY A 128 -5.39 -2.64 -5.87
CA GLY A 128 -4.31 -3.57 -5.54
C GLY A 128 -3.97 -4.51 -6.70
N PHE A 129 -4.97 -5.02 -7.42
CA PHE A 129 -4.71 -5.80 -8.63
C PHE A 129 -3.94 -4.98 -9.68
N LEU A 130 -4.45 -3.79 -10.01
CA LEU A 130 -3.88 -2.93 -11.03
C LEU A 130 -2.46 -2.46 -10.68
N GLU A 131 -2.22 -2.15 -9.42
CA GLU A 131 -0.94 -1.69 -8.90
C GLU A 131 0.20 -2.66 -9.26
N ILE A 132 -0.01 -3.97 -9.07
CA ILE A 132 0.97 -5.01 -9.42
C ILE A 132 1.25 -5.02 -10.93
N PHE A 133 0.23 -4.88 -11.77
CA PHE A 133 0.41 -4.84 -13.23
C PHE A 133 1.09 -3.56 -13.70
N ILE A 134 0.72 -2.41 -13.14
CA ILE A 134 1.30 -1.10 -13.49
C ILE A 134 2.78 -1.09 -13.15
N ILE A 135 3.17 -1.59 -11.98
CA ILE A 135 4.58 -1.63 -11.58
C ILE A 135 5.35 -2.62 -12.45
N ALA A 136 4.80 -3.80 -12.73
CA ALA A 136 5.45 -4.77 -13.60
C ALA A 136 5.66 -4.22 -15.02
N PHE A 137 4.64 -3.55 -15.56
CA PHE A 137 4.73 -2.87 -16.85
C PHE A 137 5.73 -1.71 -16.84
N GLY A 138 5.75 -0.90 -15.78
CA GLY A 138 6.73 0.18 -15.60
C GLY A 138 8.16 -0.34 -15.59
N ILE A 139 8.44 -1.43 -14.86
CA ILE A 139 9.76 -2.08 -14.86
C ILE A 139 10.10 -2.64 -16.24
N PHE A 140 9.14 -3.26 -16.93
CA PHE A 140 9.33 -3.76 -18.29
C PHE A 140 9.71 -2.63 -19.28
N ALA A 141 9.00 -1.51 -19.23
CA ALA A 141 9.27 -0.33 -20.06
C ALA A 141 10.61 0.33 -19.72
N LEU A 142 10.98 0.42 -18.44
CA LEU A 142 12.29 0.94 -18.03
C LEU A 142 13.42 0.01 -18.46
N LYS A 143 13.24 -1.31 -18.37
CA LYS A 143 14.23 -2.30 -18.82
C LYS A 143 14.45 -2.21 -20.33
N SER A 144 13.40 -2.03 -21.14
CA SER A 144 13.56 -1.89 -22.59
C SER A 144 14.30 -0.60 -22.97
N HIS A 145 14.09 0.49 -22.23
CA HIS A 145 14.81 1.76 -22.44
C HIS A 145 16.27 1.70 -21.93
N ALA A 146 16.52 1.00 -20.83
CA ALA A 146 17.86 0.81 -20.29
C ALA A 146 18.75 -0.09 -21.13
N VAL A 147 18.18 -1.04 -21.87
CA VAL A 147 18.94 -1.83 -22.87
C VAL A 147 19.33 -0.97 -24.09
N ALA A 148 18.57 0.10 -24.38
CA ALA A 148 18.88 1.03 -25.47
C ALA A 148 20.02 2.01 -25.13
N ILE A 149 20.31 2.22 -23.84
CA ILE A 149 21.41 3.06 -23.36
C ILE A 149 22.49 2.12 -22.80
N ASN A 150 23.61 1.93 -23.50
CA ASN A 150 24.75 1.07 -23.10
C ASN A 150 25.49 1.57 -21.83
N SER A 151 24.78 1.94 -20.76
CA SER A 151 25.36 2.35 -19.50
C SER A 151 25.74 1.12 -18.68
N ALA A 152 27.04 0.95 -18.48
CA ALA A 152 27.64 -0.16 -17.71
C ALA A 152 27.36 -0.07 -16.19
N ASP A 153 26.71 1.00 -15.72
CA ASP A 153 26.50 1.25 -14.30
C ASP A 153 25.25 0.55 -13.76
N SER A 154 25.37 0.13 -12.50
CA SER A 154 24.45 -0.64 -11.67
C SER A 154 23.07 0.00 -11.49
N LEU A 155 22.25 -0.03 -12.53
CA LEU A 155 20.90 0.50 -12.44
C LEU A 155 19.96 -0.52 -11.75
N PRO A 156 19.23 -0.12 -10.70
CA PRO A 156 18.48 -1.01 -9.81
C PRO A 156 17.32 -1.77 -10.49
N PHE A 157 16.98 -1.42 -11.73
CA PHE A 157 15.94 -2.07 -12.54
C PHE A 157 16.43 -3.22 -13.43
N ARG A 158 17.75 -3.44 -13.58
CA ARG A 158 18.27 -4.50 -14.47
C ARG A 158 18.13 -5.91 -13.89
N THR A 159 18.12 -6.05 -12.57
CA THR A 159 18.03 -7.33 -11.85
C THR A 159 16.59 -7.84 -11.69
N GLY A 160 15.57 -7.06 -12.07
CA GLY A 160 14.17 -7.47 -12.01
C GLY A 160 13.61 -7.59 -10.58
N PHE A 161 14.38 -7.23 -9.56
CA PHE A 161 13.91 -7.14 -8.18
C PHE A 161 13.82 -5.67 -7.78
N LEU A 162 12.61 -5.13 -7.92
CA LEU A 162 12.23 -3.86 -7.34
C LEU A 162 11.00 -4.14 -6.51
N GLY A 163 11.13 -3.97 -5.20
CA GLY A 163 9.97 -3.73 -4.35
C GLY A 163 9.17 -2.58 -4.95
N MET A 164 7.86 -2.61 -4.76
CA MET A 164 6.93 -1.63 -5.32
C MET A 164 7.48 -0.21 -5.12
N PHE A 165 7.76 0.47 -6.24
CA PHE A 165 8.67 1.62 -6.38
C PHE A 165 8.10 2.94 -5.80
N ASP A 166 7.06 2.86 -4.98
CA ASP A 166 6.36 4.02 -4.42
C ASP A 166 6.42 4.07 -2.88
N TRP A 167 7.39 3.32 -2.33
CA TRP A 167 8.21 3.72 -1.18
C TRP A 167 9.69 3.81 -1.55
#